data_AF-I3T2E6-F1
#
_entry.id   AF-I3T2E6-F1
#
_cell.length_a   1.000
_cell.length_b   1.000
_cell.length_c   1.000
_cell.angle_alpha   90.00
_cell.angle_beta   90.00
_cell.angle_gamma   90.00
#
_symmetry.space_group_name_H-M   'P 1'
#
loop_
_entity.id
_entity.type
_entity.pdbx_description
1 polymer ?
#
loop_
_entity_poly.entity_id
_entity_poly.type
_entity_poly.pdbx_seq_one_letter_code
_entity_poly.pdbx_strand_id
1 'polypeptide(L)'
;MQRSGYGPDGIYRSLRPSLALPNNPNLSLVSFLFTSVSSSPNKTALIDADSSQTLSFSQLKTQVAKLAHSLLNFGINKNDIYLMLLFIRGMV
;
A
#
# COMPACT_ATOMS: atom_id res chain seq x y z
N MET A 1 -2.13 15.32 -34.59
CA MET A 1 -3.27 14.75 -33.84
C MET A 1 -2.82 13.51 -33.08
N GLN A 2 -2.18 13.66 -31.92
CA GLN A 2 -1.71 12.50 -31.11
C GLN A 2 -2.00 12.68 -29.61
N ARG A 3 -3.00 13.51 -29.28
CA ARG A 3 -3.38 13.86 -27.90
C ARG A 3 -4.47 12.97 -27.31
N SER A 4 -5.04 12.05 -28.09
CA SER A 4 -6.16 11.19 -27.65
C SER A 4 -5.71 9.83 -27.10
N GLY A 5 -4.44 9.47 -27.25
CA GLY A 5 -3.96 8.12 -26.94
C GLY A 5 -4.49 7.05 -27.89
N TYR A 6 -5.23 7.44 -28.92
CA TYR A 6 -5.77 6.53 -29.94
C TYR A 6 -4.68 6.14 -30.93
N GLY A 7 -4.35 4.86 -30.98
CA GLY A 7 -3.39 4.30 -31.90
C GLY A 7 -3.98 4.01 -33.29
N PRO A 8 -3.13 3.90 -34.32
CA PRO A 8 -3.56 3.54 -35.69
C PRO A 8 -4.12 2.11 -35.77
N ASP A 9 -3.87 1.29 -34.75
CA ASP A 9 -4.42 -0.05 -34.56
C ASP A 9 -5.82 -0.05 -33.93
N GLY A 10 -6.42 1.12 -33.74
CA GLY A 10 -7.77 1.25 -33.16
C GLY A 10 -7.81 1.11 -31.63
N ILE A 11 -6.65 1.08 -30.96
CA ILE A 11 -6.55 0.86 -29.51
C ILE A 11 -6.16 2.17 -28.81
N TYR A 12 -6.92 2.52 -27.77
CA TYR A 12 -6.55 3.60 -26.87
C TYR A 12 -5.50 3.14 -25.86
N ARG A 13 -4.45 3.94 -25.68
CA ARG A 13 -3.38 3.71 -24.71
C ARG A 13 -3.17 4.93 -23.83
N SER A 14 -2.65 4.67 -22.63
CA SER A 14 -2.18 5.72 -21.74
C SER A 14 -1.16 6.61 -22.47
N LEU A 15 -1.35 7.91 -22.38
CA LEU A 15 -0.35 8.90 -22.81
C LEU A 15 0.82 9.03 -21.84
N ARG A 16 0.66 8.52 -20.60
CA ARG A 16 1.77 8.45 -19.66
C ARG A 16 2.79 7.41 -20.13
N PRO A 17 4.10 7.69 -19.99
CA PRO A 17 5.14 6.71 -20.22
C PRO A 17 4.85 5.40 -19.48
N SER A 18 5.24 4.29 -20.09
CA SER A 18 5.13 2.99 -19.43
C SER A 18 5.93 3.01 -18.13
N LEU A 19 5.29 2.60 -17.03
CA LEU A 19 5.96 2.42 -15.75
C LEU A 19 6.67 1.07 -15.75
N ALA A 20 7.96 1.05 -15.43
CA ALA A 20 8.68 -0.20 -15.19
C ALA A 20 8.24 -0.79 -13.85
N LEU A 21 7.45 -1.86 -13.90
CA LEU A 21 7.06 -2.60 -12.72
C LEU A 21 8.15 -3.64 -12.37
N PRO A 22 8.35 -3.97 -11.09
CA PRO A 22 9.25 -5.04 -10.71
C PRO A 22 8.76 -6.38 -11.26
N ASN A 23 9.63 -7.14 -11.92
CA ASN A 23 9.31 -8.45 -12.50
C ASN A 23 9.71 -9.64 -11.61
N ASN A 24 10.02 -9.40 -10.33
CA ASN A 24 10.40 -10.46 -9.40
C ASN A 24 9.13 -11.16 -8.85
N PRO A 25 8.91 -12.46 -9.17
CA PRO A 25 7.70 -13.17 -8.73
C PRO A 25 7.62 -13.39 -7.22
N ASN A 26 8.74 -13.27 -6.50
CA ASN A 26 8.80 -13.44 -5.04
C ASN A 26 8.70 -12.10 -4.28
N LEU A 27 8.52 -10.98 -4.99
CA LEU A 27 8.39 -9.67 -4.35
C LEU A 27 6.99 -9.50 -3.75
N SER A 28 6.90 -9.46 -2.42
CA SER A 28 5.65 -9.13 -1.75
C SER A 28 5.32 -7.63 -1.89
N LEU A 29 4.03 -7.29 -1.93
CA LEU A 29 3.55 -5.91 -1.94
C LEU A 29 4.12 -5.11 -0.76
N VAL A 30 4.11 -5.68 0.44
CA VAL A 30 4.60 -5.04 1.67
C VAL A 30 6.09 -4.74 1.57
N SER A 31 6.89 -5.69 1.09
CA SER A 31 8.33 -5.49 0.86
C SER A 31 8.58 -4.37 -0.15
N PHE A 32 7.87 -4.39 -1.28
CA PHE A 32 8.00 -3.36 -2.32
C PHE A 32 7.69 -1.95 -1.79
N LEU A 33 6.57 -1.80 -1.05
CA LEU A 33 6.16 -0.51 -0.49
C LEU A 33 7.13 0.01 0.57
N PHE A 34 7.71 -0.84 1.41
CA PHE A 34 8.69 -0.38 2.41
C PHE A 34 10.09 -0.14 1.84
N THR A 35 10.46 -0.80 0.73
CA THR A 35 11.71 -0.51 0.01
C THR A 35 11.66 0.86 -0.65
N SER A 36 10.52 1.29 -1.21
CA SER A 36 10.42 2.59 -1.88
C SER A 36 10.58 3.79 -0.94
N VAL A 37 10.34 3.59 0.36
CA VAL A 37 10.44 4.64 1.41
C VAL A 37 11.62 4.44 2.36
N SER A 38 12.51 3.47 2.07
CA SER A 38 13.61 3.11 2.98
C SER A 38 14.62 4.23 3.19
N SER A 39 14.73 5.18 2.25
CA SER A 39 15.57 6.36 2.37
C SER A 39 15.00 7.43 3.31
N SER A 40 13.73 7.32 3.71
CA SER A 40 13.02 8.31 4.52
C SER A 40 12.26 7.66 5.69
N PRO A 41 12.91 6.87 6.55
CA PRO A 41 12.24 6.06 7.58
C PRO A 41 11.52 6.90 8.64
N ASN A 42 12.01 8.11 8.92
CA ASN A 42 11.46 9.01 9.92
C ASN A 42 10.40 9.98 9.36
N LYS A 43 10.13 9.95 8.04
CA LYS A 43 9.08 10.77 7.44
C LYS A 43 7.70 10.24 7.85
N THR A 44 6.78 11.15 8.11
CA THR A 44 5.39 10.83 8.44
C THR A 44 4.73 10.01 7.33
N ALA A 45 4.12 8.89 7.70
CA ALA A 45 3.44 7.95 6.82
C ALA A 45 1.91 7.97 7.03
N LEU A 46 1.47 8.12 8.28
CA LEU A 46 0.06 8.14 8.64
C LEU A 46 -0.19 9.22 9.70
N ILE A 47 -1.30 9.95 9.54
CA ILE A 47 -1.75 10.99 10.45
C ILE A 47 -3.20 10.66 10.79
N ASP A 48 -3.49 10.50 12.07
CA ASP A 48 -4.84 10.41 12.60
C ASP A 48 -5.38 11.84 12.79
N ALA A 49 -6.46 12.18 12.08
CA ALA A 49 -6.98 13.55 12.05
C ALA A 49 -7.63 13.97 13.38
N ASP A 50 -8.26 13.04 14.09
CA ASP A 50 -9.01 13.34 15.32
C ASP A 50 -8.08 13.55 16.52
N SER A 51 -7.05 12.71 16.64
CA SER A 51 -6.09 12.74 17.75
C SER A 51 -4.82 13.50 17.43
N SER A 52 -4.61 13.87 16.16
CA SER A 52 -3.35 14.42 15.64
C SER A 52 -2.13 13.51 15.87
N GLN A 53 -2.34 12.23 16.20
CA GLN A 53 -1.25 11.27 16.33
C GLN A 53 -0.66 10.97 14.95
N THR A 54 0.65 10.77 14.92
CA THR A 54 1.36 10.48 13.68
C THR A 54 2.22 9.23 13.82
N LEU A 55 2.37 8.51 12.71
CA LEU A 55 3.31 7.40 12.58
C LEU A 55 4.29 7.70 11.46
N SER A 56 5.58 7.57 11.73
CA SER A 56 6.62 7.53 10.70
C SER A 56 6.55 6.23 9.88
N PHE A 57 7.21 6.18 8.73
CA PHE A 57 7.32 4.94 7.95
C PHE A 57 7.96 3.79 8.75
N SER A 58 8.97 4.06 9.59
CA SER A 58 9.60 3.05 10.45
C SER A 58 8.65 2.54 11.55
N GLN A 59 7.86 3.43 12.15
CA GLN A 59 6.85 3.06 13.15
C GLN A 59 5.72 2.26 12.50
N LEU A 60 5.21 2.69 11.35
CA LEU A 60 4.18 1.98 10.60
C LEU A 60 4.64 0.56 10.22
N LYS A 61 5.88 0.41 9.71
CA LYS A 61 6.48 -0.89 9.41
C LYS A 61 6.49 -1.81 10.62
N THR A 62 6.85 -1.26 11.77
CA THR A 62 6.89 -2.00 13.04
C THR A 62 5.49 -2.45 13.48
N GLN A 63 4.49 -1.58 13.36
CA GLN A 63 3.10 -1.92 13.69
C GLN A 63 2.52 -2.98 12.75
N VAL A 64 2.78 -2.88 11.44
CA VAL A 64 2.38 -3.88 10.45
C VAL A 64 3.00 -5.24 10.77
N ALA A 65 4.29 -5.30 11.11
CA ALA A 65 4.95 -6.55 11.48
C ALA A 65 4.36 -7.16 12.77
N LYS A 66 4.11 -6.33 13.80
CA LYS A 66 3.45 -6.78 15.04
C LYS A 66 2.04 -7.33 14.78
N LEU A 67 1.25 -6.63 13.96
CA LEU A 67 -0.08 -7.09 13.59
C LEU A 67 -0.03 -8.42 12.84
N ALA A 68 0.88 -8.57 11.87
CA ALA A 68 1.05 -9.82 11.12
C ALA A 68 1.38 -11.00 12.05
N HIS A 69 2.32 -10.83 12.98
CA HIS A 69 2.61 -11.86 13.98
C HIS A 69 1.42 -12.16 14.88
N SER A 70 0.66 -11.14 15.28
CA SER A 70 -0.57 -11.33 16.06
C SER A 70 -1.59 -12.18 15.30
N LEU A 71 -1.84 -11.87 14.01
CA LEU A 71 -2.77 -12.64 13.18
C LEU A 71 -2.35 -14.11 13.04
N LEU A 72 -1.05 -14.37 12.86
CA LEU A 72 -0.52 -15.74 12.86
C LEU A 72 -0.78 -16.45 14.20
N ASN A 73 -0.58 -15.76 15.33
CA ASN A 73 -0.86 -16.31 16.66
C ASN A 73 -2.37 -16.55 16.90
N PHE A 74 -3.24 -15.77 16.26
CA PHE A 74 -4.68 -15.99 16.23
C PHE A 74 -5.12 -17.14 15.29
N GLY A 75 -4.18 -17.80 14.61
CA GLY A 75 -4.45 -18.94 13.74
C GLY A 75 -4.79 -18.58 12.30
N ILE A 76 -4.62 -17.32 11.89
CA ILE A 76 -4.81 -16.89 10.50
C ILE A 76 -3.55 -17.24 9.71
N ASN A 77 -3.70 -18.06 8.67
CA ASN A 77 -2.61 -18.58 7.86
C ASN A 77 -2.58 -17.94 6.45
N LYS A 78 -1.55 -18.30 5.68
CA LYS A 78 -1.43 -17.87 4.29
C LYS A 78 -2.63 -18.36 3.48
N ASN A 79 -3.21 -17.46 2.70
CA ASN A 79 -4.42 -17.64 1.89
C ASN A 79 -5.75 -17.60 2.66
N ASP A 80 -5.71 -17.40 3.98
CA ASP A 80 -6.93 -17.13 4.74
C ASP A 80 -7.44 -15.71 4.48
N ILE A 81 -8.76 -15.54 4.56
CA ILE A 81 -9.43 -14.25 4.39
C ILE A 81 -9.87 -13.77 5.76
N TYR A 82 -9.58 -12.51 6.06
CA TYR A 82 -10.09 -11.83 7.24
C TYR A 82 -10.90 -10.59 6.81
N LEU A 83 -11.99 -10.32 7.53
CA LEU A 83 -12.76 -9.10 7.38
C LEU A 83 -12.31 -8.09 8.43
N MET A 84 -11.95 -6.89 8.00
CA MET A 84 -11.77 -5.76 8.89
C MET A 84 -13.02 -4.88 8.82
N LEU A 85 -13.83 -4.90 9.88
CA LEU A 85 -14.98 -4.01 10.03
C LEU A 85 -14.59 -2.82 10.90
N LEU A 86 -14.58 -1.63 10.30
CA LEU A 86 -14.24 -0.38 10.98
C LEU A 86 -15.48 0.51 11.03
N PHE A 87 -15.68 1.18 12.17
CA PHE A 87 -16.73 2.18 12.34
C PHE A 87 -16.11 3.58 12.25
N ILE A 88 -16.76 4.46 11.48
CA ILE A 88 -16.39 5.87 11.39
C ILE A 88 -17.13 6.60 12.51
N ARG A 89 -16.39 7.28 13.41
CA ARG A 89 -17.00 8.13 14.44
C ARG A 89 -17.51 9.42 13.79
N GLY A 90 -18.71 9.88 14.18
CA GLY A 90 -19.29 11.16 13.72
C GLY A 90 -20.38 11.07 12.66
N MET A 91 -20.87 9.88 12.33
CA MET A 91 -21.97 9.66 11.37
C MET A 91 -23.26 9.12 12.02
N VAL A 92 -23.47 9.44 13.30
CA VAL A 92 -24.72 9.27 14.07
C VAL A 92 -24.90 10.49 14.97
#